data_AF-A0A2V6QJR7-F1
#
_entry.id   AF-A0A2V6QJR7-F1
#
_cell.length_a   1.000
_cell.length_b   1.000
_cell.length_c   1.000
_cell.angle_alpha   90.00
_cell.angle_beta   90.00
_cell.angle_gamma   90.00
#
_symmetry.space_group_name_H-M   'P 1'
#
loop_
_entity.id
_entity.type
_entity.pdbx_description
1 polymer ?
#
loop_
_entity_poly.entity_id
_entity_poly.type
_entity_poly.pdbx_seq_one_letter_code
_entity_poly.pdbx_strand_id
1 'polypeptide(L)'
;MRWTGEGWLAEPDEVVDALAREGFQECKREVARNPVNHAPSGGVWQGLNAQTGAVASAVWVRGNERSLVFIEIDGRRIDEN
;
A
#
# COMPACT_ATOMS: atom_id res chain seq x y z
N MET A 1 2.53 -11.09 7.45
CA MET A 1 2.40 -9.98 8.41
C MET A 1 2.52 -10.49 9.83
N ARG A 2 3.04 -9.66 10.75
CA ARG A 2 3.18 -9.99 12.18
C ARG A 2 2.68 -8.84 13.06
N TRP A 3 1.85 -9.14 14.05
CA TRP A 3 1.44 -8.18 15.07
C TRP A 3 2.56 -7.96 16.10
N THR A 4 2.87 -6.70 16.42
CA THR A 4 3.96 -6.33 17.36
C THR A 4 3.46 -5.92 18.74
N GLY A 5 2.15 -5.82 18.95
CA GLY A 5 1.56 -5.19 20.14
C GLY A 5 1.10 -3.75 19.89
N GLU A 6 1.80 -3.03 19.00
CA GLU A 6 1.50 -1.63 18.66
C GLU A 6 1.04 -1.46 17.20
N GLY A 7 1.27 -2.46 16.35
CA GLY A 7 0.85 -2.44 14.96
C GLY A 7 1.22 -3.70 14.19
N TRP A 8 0.91 -3.68 12.89
CA TRP A 8 1.31 -4.73 11.96
C TRP A 8 2.67 -4.40 11.34
N LEU A 9 3.62 -5.33 11.49
CA LEU A 9 4.84 -5.35 10.70
C LEU A 9 4.60 -6.21 9.45
N ALA A 10 4.81 -5.62 8.27
CA ALA A 10 4.58 -6.27 7.00
C ALA A 10 5.51 -5.71 5.92
N GLU A 11 5.92 -6.57 4.98
CA GLU A 11 6.45 -6.13 3.69
C GLU A 11 5.31 -5.62 2.79
N PRO A 12 5.58 -4.71 1.84
CA PRO A 12 4.56 -4.19 0.92
C PRO A 12 3.80 -5.29 0.16
N ASP A 13 4.49 -6.36 -0.24
CA ASP A 13 3.85 -7.49 -0.93
C ASP A 13 2.88 -8.25 -0.03
N GLU A 14 3.18 -8.37 1.26
CA GLU A 14 2.24 -8.99 2.20
C GLU A 14 0.95 -8.17 2.34
N VAL A 15 1.06 -6.83 2.27
CA VAL A 15 -0.09 -5.91 2.28
C VAL A 15 -0.94 -6.09 1.04
N VAL A 16 -0.31 -6.10 -0.14
CA VAL A 16 -1.01 -6.33 -1.41
C VAL A 16 -1.68 -7.69 -1.44
N ASP A 17 -0.99 -8.74 -1.00
CA ASP A 17 -1.55 -10.09 -0.95
C ASP A 17 -2.74 -10.21 0.01
N ALA A 18 -2.73 -9.48 1.12
CA ALA A 18 -3.88 -9.43 2.02
C ALA A 18 -5.08 -8.74 1.36
N LEU A 19 -4.87 -7.60 0.70
CA LEU A 19 -5.93 -6.91 -0.04
C LEU A 19 -6.47 -7.77 -1.18
N ALA A 20 -5.61 -8.51 -1.89
CA ALA A 20 -6.03 -9.43 -2.94
C ALA A 20 -6.92 -10.56 -2.41
N ARG A 21 -6.62 -11.09 -1.21
CA ARG A 21 -7.47 -12.10 -0.55
C ARG A 21 -8.84 -11.57 -0.17
N GLU A 22 -8.96 -10.28 0.09
CA GLU A 22 -10.24 -9.59 0.33
C GLU A 22 -10.98 -9.18 -0.97
N GLY A 23 -10.50 -9.67 -2.12
CA GLY A 23 -11.19 -9.50 -3.41
C GLY A 23 -10.80 -8.24 -4.18
N PHE A 24 -9.79 -7.48 -3.73
CA PHE A 24 -9.27 -6.36 -4.51
C PHE A 24 -8.35 -6.85 -5.62
N GLN A 25 -8.72 -6.61 -6.87
CA GLN A 25 -7.90 -6.94 -8.02
C GLN A 25 -6.94 -5.78 -8.33
N GLU A 26 -5.64 -6.08 -8.52
CA GLU A 26 -4.65 -5.06 -8.84
C GLU A 26 -4.99 -4.34 -10.16
N CYS A 27 -5.13 -3.02 -10.08
CA CYS A 27 -5.33 -2.14 -11.24
C CYS A 27 -4.05 -1.39 -11.61
N LYS A 28 -3.24 -1.04 -10.59
CA LYS A 28 -1.99 -0.29 -10.78
C LYS A 28 -0.96 -0.73 -9.75
N ARG A 29 0.30 -0.83 -10.19
CA ARG A 29 1.45 -0.99 -9.31
C ARG A 29 2.67 -0.28 -9.87
N GLU A 30 3.28 0.58 -9.06
CA GLU A 30 4.53 1.28 -9.39
C GLU A 30 5.50 1.17 -8.22
N VAL A 31 6.77 0.89 -8.51
CA VAL A 31 7.84 0.78 -7.51
C VAL A 31 8.83 1.91 -7.73
N ALA A 32 8.96 2.78 -6.74
CA ALA A 32 9.98 3.80 -6.71
C ALA A 32 11.35 3.17 -6.36
N ARG A 33 12.41 3.66 -7.00
CA ARG A 33 13.78 3.22 -6.77
C ARG A 33 14.66 4.40 -6.42
N ASN A 34 15.62 4.17 -5.53
CA ASN A 34 16.66 5.16 -5.24
C ASN A 34 17.53 5.36 -6.50
N PRO A 35 17.77 6.61 -6.93
CA PRO A 35 18.51 6.88 -8.18
C PRO A 35 19.99 6.51 -8.10
N VAL A 36 20.58 6.40 -6.90
CA VAL A 36 22.02 6.13 -6.71
C VAL A 36 22.32 4.64 -6.74
N ASN A 37 21.52 3.82 -6.06
CA ASN A 37 21.79 2.38 -5.90
C ASN A 37 20.70 1.47 -6.49
N HIS A 38 19.66 2.04 -7.10
CA HIS A 38 18.51 1.34 -7.71
C HIS A 38 17.71 0.41 -6.78
N ALA A 39 17.99 0.46 -5.47
CA ALA A 39 17.22 -0.27 -4.47
C ALA A 39 15.78 0.27 -4.41
N PRO A 40 14.77 -0.58 -4.19
CA PRO A 40 13.40 -0.12 -3.96
C PRO A 40 13.35 0.88 -2.81
N SER A 41 12.79 2.06 -3.05
CA SER A 41 12.65 3.14 -2.05
C SER A 41 11.20 3.37 -1.62
N GLY A 42 10.24 2.78 -2.33
CA GLY A 42 8.83 2.94 -2.05
C GLY A 42 7.98 2.45 -3.21
N GLY A 43 6.72 2.83 -3.22
CA GLY A 43 5.81 2.53 -4.31
C GLY A 43 4.37 2.86 -3.99
N VAL A 44 3.54 2.65 -5.01
CA VAL A 44 2.10 2.78 -4.94
C VAL A 44 1.46 1.55 -5.56
N TRP A 45 0.34 1.15 -5.00
CA TRP A 45 -0.53 0.11 -5.49
C TRP A 45 -1.98 0.56 -5.39
N GLN A 46 -2.80 0.20 -6.36
CA GLN A 46 -4.24 0.36 -6.30
C GLN A 46 -4.95 -0.90 -6.77
N GLY A 47 -6.06 -1.21 -6.12
CA GLY A 47 -6.92 -2.31 -6.52
C GLY A 47 -8.40 -1.99 -6.38
N LEU A 48 -9.20 -2.67 -7.19
CA LEU A 48 -10.65 -2.54 -7.25
C LEU A 48 -11.29 -3.87 -6.82
N ASN A 49 -12.22 -3.80 -5.87
CA ASN A 49 -13.14 -4.89 -5.62
C ASN A 49 -14.36 -4.73 -6.53
N ALA A 50 -14.43 -5.48 -7.62
CA ALA A 50 -15.49 -5.36 -8.61
C ALA A 50 -16.88 -5.77 -8.08
N GLN A 51 -16.94 -6.54 -6.99
CA GLN A 51 -18.19 -6.96 -6.38
C GLN A 51 -18.83 -5.85 -5.55
N THR A 52 -18.02 -5.07 -4.82
CA THR A 52 -18.49 -3.98 -3.95
C THR A 52 -18.38 -2.61 -4.59
N GLY A 53 -17.55 -2.48 -5.63
CA GLY A 53 -17.13 -1.19 -6.21
C GLY A 53 -16.05 -0.48 -5.40
N ALA A 54 -15.54 -1.09 -4.32
CA ALA A 54 -14.59 -0.46 -3.42
C ALA A 54 -13.20 -0.31 -4.05
N VAL A 55 -12.52 0.80 -3.76
CA VAL A 55 -11.15 1.05 -4.22
C VAL A 55 -10.21 1.06 -3.02
N ALA A 56 -9.15 0.26 -3.08
CA ALA A 56 -8.07 0.27 -2.11
C ALA A 56 -6.82 0.90 -2.75
N SER A 57 -6.20 1.83 -2.04
CA SER A 57 -4.91 2.43 -2.40
C SER A 57 -3.90 2.17 -1.30
N ALA A 58 -2.70 1.72 -1.67
CA ALA A 58 -1.59 1.55 -0.76
C ALA A 58 -0.37 2.35 -1.26
N VAL A 59 0.19 3.20 -0.41
CA VAL A 59 1.43 3.94 -0.66
C VAL A 59 2.43 3.57 0.41
N TRP A 60 3.64 3.17 0.01
CA TRP A 60 4.70 2.85 0.96
C TRP A 60 5.99 3.57 0.64
N VAL A 61 6.74 3.88 1.69
CA VAL A 61 8.07 4.45 1.62
C VAL A 61 8.99 3.60 2.49
N ARG A 62 10.10 3.15 1.90
CA ARG A 62 11.17 2.49 2.66
C ARG A 62 12.12 3.56 3.19
N GLY A 63 12.18 3.65 4.52
CA GLY A 63 13.16 4.48 5.22
C GLY A 63 14.19 3.62 5.94
N ASN A 64 15.35 4.21 6.25
CA ASN A 64 16.44 3.50 6.94
C ASN A 64 16.04 3.07 8.36
N GLU A 65 15.33 3.92 9.11
CA GLU A 65 14.92 3.64 10.49
C GLU A 65 13.41 3.36 10.61
N ARG A 66 12.60 3.92 9.71
CA ARG A 66 11.14 3.75 9.71
C ARG A 66 10.64 3.63 8.28
N SER A 67 10.06 2.47 7.96
CA SER A 67 9.24 2.31 6.77
C SER A 67 7.79 2.60 7.13
N LEU A 68 7.07 3.26 6.24
CA LEU A 68 5.66 3.62 6.42
C LEU A 68 4.85 3.05 5.28
N VAL A 69 3.64 2.60 5.61
CA VAL A 69 2.61 2.22 4.64
C VAL A 69 1.33 2.95 5.01
N PHE A 70 0.73 3.59 4.02
CA PHE A 70 -0.58 4.22 4.10
C PHE A 70 -1.53 3.36 3.27
N ILE A 71 -2.61 2.91 3.89
CA ILE A 71 -3.66 2.14 3.23
C ILE A 71 -4.95 2.91 3.41
N GLU A 72 -5.63 3.13 2.29
CA GLU A 72 -6.89 3.85 2.23
C GLU A 72 -7.86 2.99 1.41
N ILE A 73 -9.09 2.83 1.92
CA ILE A 73 -10.18 2.10 1.26
C ILE A 73 -11.40 3.01 1.27
N ASP A 74 -12.01 3.21 0.10
CA ASP A 74 -13.19 4.07 -0.11
C ASP A 74 -13.02 5.50 0.42
N GLY A 75 -11.85 6.06 0.12
CA GLY A 75 -11.40 7.36 0.55
C GLY A 75 -12.36 8.45 0.14
N ARG A 76 -12.56 9.38 1.06
CA ARG A 76 -13.31 10.61 0.79
C ARG A 76 -12.34 11.68 0.37
N ARG A 77 -12.69 12.39 -0.71
CA ARG A 77 -11.99 13.62 -1.09
C ARG A 77 -12.04 14.58 0.09
N ILE A 78 -10.88 15.07 0.51
CA ILE A 78 -10.84 16.20 1.43
C ILE A 78 -11.03 17.44 0.56
N ASP A 79 -12.11 18.18 0.80
CA ASP A 79 -12.29 19.49 0.19
C ASP A 79 -11.28 20.43 0.87
N GLU A 80 -10.34 20.96 0.08
CA GLU A 80 -9.43 22.01 0.53
C GLU A 80 -10.24 23.29 0.71
N ASN A 81 -10.28 23.80 1.94
CA ASN A 81 -11.00 25.02 2.33
C ASN A 81 -10.07 26.23 2.33
#